data_AF-A0A1V8T4A0-F1
#
_entry.id   AF-A0A1V8T4A0-F1
#
_cell.length_a   1.000
_cell.length_b   1.000
_cell.length_c   1.000
_cell.angle_alpha   90.00
_cell.angle_beta   90.00
_cell.angle_gamma   90.00
#
_symmetry.space_group_name_H-M   'P 1'
#
loop_
_entity.id
_entity.type
_entity.pdbx_description
1 polymer ?
#
loop_
_entity_poly.entity_id
_entity_poly.type
_entity_poly.pdbx_seq_one_letter_code
_entity_poly.pdbx_strand_id
1 'polypeptide(L)'
;MSAARRLAALVPTLATTPANQVANMSDLGKILDEAVAAKKVPQVVTYATNADGSFTYSHTAGTVSTEPDAAQVKPDAIFLLASATKLIATIAALQIVEKGLVALEDDVSKIIPELGDQQ
;
A
#
# COMPACT_ATOMS: atom_id res chain seq x y z
N MET A 1 26.43 -38.60 11.48
CA MET A 1 25.45 -38.29 12.55
C MET A 1 25.11 -36.81 12.49
N SER A 2 23.94 -36.50 11.93
CA SER A 2 22.84 -35.76 12.58
C SER A 2 23.08 -34.25 12.77
N ALA A 3 22.25 -33.31 12.36
CA ALA A 3 21.12 -33.24 11.44
C ALA A 3 20.90 -31.72 11.28
N ALA A 4 21.43 -31.10 10.22
CA ALA A 4 21.15 -29.70 9.90
C ALA A 4 19.72 -29.61 9.35
N ARG A 5 18.77 -29.50 10.27
CA ARG A 5 17.33 -29.46 10.00
C ARG A 5 16.98 -28.09 9.42
N ARG A 6 16.77 -28.09 8.11
CA ARG A 6 16.23 -26.98 7.30
C ARG A 6 14.98 -26.38 7.97
N LEU A 7 15.04 -25.10 8.37
CA LEU A 7 13.86 -24.30 8.67
C LEU A 7 13.42 -23.61 7.37
N ALA A 8 12.89 -24.42 6.45
CA ALA A 8 12.30 -23.95 5.21
C ALA A 8 10.79 -23.77 5.41
N ALA A 9 10.32 -22.56 5.12
CA ALA A 9 8.97 -22.23 4.68
C ALA A 9 7.78 -22.71 5.52
N LEU A 10 7.25 -21.81 6.35
CA LEU A 10 5.81 -21.75 6.62
C LEU A 10 5.29 -20.37 6.19
N VAL A 11 5.39 -20.08 4.90
CA VAL A 11 4.51 -19.11 4.27
C VAL A 11 3.21 -19.89 4.01
N PRO A 12 2.08 -19.55 4.66
CA PRO A 12 0.83 -20.20 4.31
C PRO A 12 0.56 -19.90 2.85
N THR A 13 0.42 -20.96 2.07
CA THR A 13 0.02 -20.94 0.67
C THR A 13 -1.28 -20.13 0.56
N LEU A 14 -1.17 -18.88 0.09
CA LEU A 14 -2.31 -18.14 -0.41
C LEU A 14 -2.89 -18.99 -1.53
N ALA A 15 -4.08 -19.53 -1.31
CA ALA A 15 -4.83 -20.23 -2.33
C ALA A 15 -4.83 -19.37 -3.59
N THR A 16 -4.26 -19.91 -4.66
CA THR A 16 -4.32 -19.33 -5.99
C THR A 16 -5.78 -19.38 -6.44
N THR A 17 -6.53 -18.34 -6.14
CA THR A 17 -7.81 -18.07 -6.80
C THR A 17 -7.52 -18.03 -8.31
N PRO A 18 -8.18 -18.86 -9.14
CA PRO A 18 -7.95 -18.86 -10.58
C PRO A 18 -8.18 -17.44 -11.13
N ALA A 19 -7.24 -17.01 -11.98
CA ALA A 19 -7.07 -15.63 -12.46
C ALA A 19 -8.20 -15.12 -13.41
N ASN A 20 -9.44 -15.58 -13.27
CA ASN A 20 -10.53 -15.25 -14.18
C ASN A 20 -11.91 -15.06 -13.53
N GLN A 21 -11.97 -14.60 -12.27
CA GLN A 21 -13.25 -14.25 -11.61
C GLN A 21 -13.20 -12.89 -10.90
N VAL A 22 -12.91 -11.81 -11.64
CA VAL A 22 -13.34 -10.45 -11.24
C VAL A 22 -14.30 -9.94 -12.30
N ALA A 23 -15.42 -10.64 -12.46
CA ALA A 23 -16.50 -10.24 -13.35
C ALA A 23 -17.49 -9.39 -12.54
N ASN A 24 -17.30 -8.06 -12.55
CA ASN A 24 -18.10 -7.01 -11.89
C ASN A 24 -17.56 -6.51 -10.53
N MET A 25 -17.54 -5.18 -10.39
CA MET A 25 -17.07 -4.46 -9.19
C MET A 25 -17.85 -4.81 -7.91
N SER A 26 -19.07 -5.34 -8.06
CA SER A 26 -19.87 -5.90 -6.95
C SER A 26 -19.21 -7.10 -6.28
N ASP A 27 -18.36 -7.83 -6.99
CA ASP A 27 -17.69 -9.01 -6.45
C ASP A 27 -16.44 -8.62 -5.67
N LEU A 28 -15.82 -7.48 -5.99
CA LEU A 28 -14.68 -6.94 -5.22
C LEU A 28 -15.11 -6.58 -3.79
N GLY A 29 -16.23 -5.88 -3.61
CA GLY A 29 -16.73 -5.53 -2.28
C GLY A 29 -16.97 -6.76 -1.40
N LYS A 30 -17.60 -7.80 -1.97
CA LYS A 30 -17.83 -9.08 -1.27
C LYS A 30 -16.52 -9.76 -0.87
N ILE A 31 -15.54 -9.82 -1.76
CA ILE A 31 -14.22 -10.42 -1.45
C ILE A 31 -13.55 -9.69 -0.29
N LEU A 32 -13.64 -8.35 -0.26
CA LEU A 32 -13.10 -7.53 0.82
C LEU A 32 -13.84 -7.78 2.14
N ASP A 33 -15.17 -7.84 2.11
CA ASP A 33 -16.00 -8.15 3.27
C ASP A 33 -15.72 -9.55 3.82
N GLU A 34 -15.60 -10.55 2.95
CA GLU A 34 -15.23 -11.91 3.31
C GLU A 34 -13.83 -12.00 3.91
N ALA A 35 -12.85 -11.23 3.40
CA ALA A 35 -11.50 -11.21 3.95
C ALA A 35 -11.46 -10.63 5.37
N VAL A 36 -12.26 -9.58 5.62
CA VAL A 36 -12.44 -9.00 6.96
C VAL A 36 -13.18 -9.96 7.89
N ALA A 37 -14.28 -10.56 7.43
CA ALA A 37 -15.07 -11.52 8.21
C ALA A 37 -14.24 -12.77 8.58
N ALA A 38 -13.38 -13.23 7.67
CA ALA A 38 -12.42 -14.30 7.89
C ALA A 38 -11.19 -13.88 8.73
N LYS A 39 -11.15 -12.63 9.21
CA LYS A 39 -10.07 -12.03 10.03
C LYS A 39 -8.68 -12.12 9.37
N LYS A 40 -8.61 -12.11 8.04
CA LYS A 40 -7.32 -12.07 7.31
C LYS A 40 -6.68 -10.69 7.39
N VAL A 41 -7.52 -9.65 7.43
CA VAL A 41 -7.14 -8.25 7.64
C VAL A 41 -8.16 -7.62 8.60
N PRO A 42 -7.75 -6.68 9.48
CA PRO A 42 -8.67 -6.04 10.42
C PRO A 42 -9.60 -5.03 9.74
N GLN A 43 -9.10 -4.34 8.71
CA GLN A 43 -9.82 -3.30 7.98
C GLN A 43 -9.25 -3.13 6.58
N VAL A 44 -10.09 -2.60 5.68
CA VAL A 44 -9.70 -2.20 4.34
C VAL A 44 -10.53 -1.01 3.88
N VAL A 45 -9.87 -0.06 3.23
CA VAL A 45 -10.50 1.06 2.52
C VAL A 45 -9.95 1.02 1.11
N THR A 46 -10.83 0.95 0.12
CA THR A 46 -10.47 0.80 -1.30
C THR A 46 -11.10 1.91 -2.11
N TYR A 47 -10.29 2.53 -2.98
CA TYR A 47 -10.73 3.53 -3.94
C TYR A 47 -10.21 3.18 -5.34
N ALA A 48 -11.03 3.39 -6.36
CA ALA A 48 -10.62 3.28 -7.76
C ALA A 48 -11.36 4.31 -8.61
N THR A 49 -10.66 4.91 -9.57
CA THR A 49 -11.23 5.89 -10.51
C THR A 49 -10.42 5.90 -11.81
N ASN A 50 -10.95 6.53 -12.85
CA ASN A 50 -10.27 6.76 -14.12
C ASN A 50 -9.88 8.23 -14.28
N ALA A 51 -9.02 8.52 -15.26
CA ALA A 51 -8.46 9.85 -15.46
C ALA A 51 -9.50 10.94 -15.79
N ASP A 52 -10.62 10.57 -16.43
CA ASP A 52 -11.71 11.48 -16.79
C ASP A 52 -12.79 11.61 -15.70
N GLY A 53 -12.69 10.84 -14.61
CA GLY A 53 -13.63 10.84 -13.49
C GLY A 53 -15.00 10.24 -13.78
N SER A 54 -15.24 9.68 -14.97
CA SER A 54 -16.52 9.04 -15.32
C SER A 54 -16.81 7.76 -14.51
N PHE A 55 -15.78 7.21 -13.86
CA PHE A 55 -15.88 6.06 -12.99
C PHE A 55 -15.30 6.37 -11.60
N THR A 56 -16.04 6.06 -10.55
CA THR A 56 -15.54 6.08 -9.17
C THR A 56 -16.10 4.88 -8.40
N TYR A 57 -15.23 4.20 -7.68
CA TYR A 57 -15.55 3.14 -6.75
C TYR A 57 -14.92 3.43 -5.39
N SER A 58 -15.69 3.20 -4.34
CA SER A 58 -15.24 3.26 -2.96
C SER A 58 -15.88 2.13 -2.16
N HIS A 59 -15.09 1.44 -1.35
CA HIS A 59 -15.57 0.43 -0.42
C HIS A 59 -14.76 0.47 0.87
N THR A 60 -15.42 0.23 2.00
CA THR A 60 -14.81 0.28 3.33
C THR A 60 -15.38 -0.85 4.16
N ALA A 61 -14.52 -1.64 4.80
CA ALA A 61 -14.91 -2.76 5.63
C ALA A 61 -13.96 -2.94 6.82
N GLY A 62 -14.51 -3.36 7.96
CA GLY A 62 -13.76 -3.68 9.18
C GLY A 62 -13.75 -2.58 10.23
N THR A 63 -12.91 -2.75 11.25
CA THR A 63 -12.85 -1.91 12.45
C THR A 63 -11.49 -1.26 12.63
N VAL A 64 -11.45 -0.10 13.27
CA VAL A 64 -10.21 0.70 13.47
C VAL A 64 -9.17 0.02 14.37
N SER A 65 -9.56 -1.01 15.12
CA SER A 65 -8.69 -1.84 15.93
C SER A 65 -9.26 -3.25 16.05
N THR A 66 -8.48 -4.16 16.63
CA THR A 66 -8.88 -5.55 16.89
C THR A 66 -9.67 -5.71 18.20
N GLU A 67 -9.97 -4.61 18.90
CA GLU A 67 -10.71 -4.65 20.16
C GLU A 67 -12.19 -5.01 19.93
N PRO A 68 -12.86 -5.68 20.89
CA PRO A 68 -14.25 -6.11 20.73
C PRO A 68 -15.23 -4.97 20.43
N ASP A 69 -14.99 -3.79 20.99
CA ASP A 69 -15.86 -2.61 20.87
C ASP A 69 -15.30 -1.56 19.90
N ALA A 70 -14.38 -1.98 19.01
CA ALA A 70 -13.76 -1.09 18.04
C ALA A 70 -14.80 -0.52 17.06
N ALA A 71 -14.75 0.79 16.85
CA ALA A 71 -15.60 1.44 15.87
C ALA A 71 -15.31 0.93 14.44
N GLN A 72 -16.34 0.95 13.59
CA GLN A 72 -16.17 0.71 12.16
C GLN A 72 -15.20 1.72 11.56
N VAL A 73 -14.32 1.26 10.68
CA VAL A 73 -13.41 2.13 9.94
C VAL A 73 -14.23 3.07 9.05
N LYS A 74 -13.85 4.35 9.03
CA LYS A 74 -14.47 5.34 8.16
C LYS A 74 -13.71 5.44 6.83
N PRO A 75 -14.36 5.84 5.73
CA PRO A 75 -13.68 6.04 4.45
C PRO A 75 -12.55 7.09 4.51
N ASP A 76 -12.67 8.08 5.39
CA ASP A 76 -11.70 9.16 5.65
C ASP A 76 -10.76 8.87 6.83
N ALA A 77 -10.66 7.62 7.27
CA ALA A 77 -9.76 7.24 8.36
C ALA A 77 -8.28 7.55 8.00
N ILE A 78 -7.51 7.92 9.02
CA ILE A 78 -6.08 8.23 8.86
C ILE A 78 -5.28 6.94 8.98
N PHE A 79 -4.42 6.67 7.99
CA PHE A 79 -3.53 5.51 7.96
C PHE A 79 -2.07 5.94 7.96
N LEU A 80 -1.21 5.10 8.56
CA LEU A 80 0.23 5.23 8.40
C LEU A 80 0.65 4.70 7.02
N LEU A 81 1.04 5.59 6.11
CA LEU A 81 1.41 5.24 4.73
C LEU A 81 2.74 4.49 4.61
N ALA A 82 3.62 4.58 5.61
CA ALA A 82 4.96 4.00 5.59
C ALA A 82 5.69 4.32 4.26
N SER A 83 6.12 3.31 3.50
CA SER A 83 6.85 3.54 2.24
C SER A 83 6.02 4.17 1.12
N ALA A 84 4.68 4.17 1.18
CA ALA A 84 3.87 4.86 0.19
C ALA A 84 4.10 6.39 0.21
N THR A 85 4.63 6.93 1.31
CA THR A 85 5.09 8.33 1.40
C THR A 85 6.16 8.69 0.35
N LYS A 86 6.92 7.71 -0.17
CA LYS A 86 7.92 7.94 -1.23
C LYS A 86 7.32 8.59 -2.47
N LEU A 87 6.08 8.24 -2.84
CA LEU A 87 5.41 8.88 -3.97
C LEU A 87 5.30 10.40 -3.77
N ILE A 88 4.86 10.83 -2.58
CA ILE A 88 4.71 12.24 -2.24
C ILE A 88 6.08 12.94 -2.20
N ALA A 89 7.09 12.29 -1.59
CA ALA A 89 8.45 12.81 -1.56
C ALA A 89 9.07 12.96 -2.97
N THR A 90 8.84 11.99 -3.86
CA THR A 90 9.27 12.05 -5.26
C THR A 90 8.59 13.18 -6.00
N ILE A 91 7.27 13.39 -5.83
CA ILE A 91 6.56 14.53 -6.43
C ILE A 91 7.18 15.85 -5.96
N ALA A 92 7.43 16.01 -4.66
CA ALA A 92 8.07 17.21 -4.13
C ALA A 92 9.47 17.43 -4.71
N ALA A 93 10.28 16.37 -4.84
CA ALA A 93 11.60 16.46 -5.46
C ALA A 93 11.53 16.86 -6.94
N LEU A 94 10.61 16.25 -7.72
CA LEU A 94 10.43 16.59 -9.13
C LEU A 94 9.92 18.03 -9.32
N GLN A 95 9.10 18.56 -8.41
CA GLN A 95 8.71 19.97 -8.42
C GLN A 95 9.89 20.93 -8.21
N ILE A 96 10.93 20.51 -7.48
CA ILE A 96 12.17 21.29 -7.33
C ILE A 96 12.97 21.26 -8.63
N VAL A 97 13.01 20.10 -9.31
CA VAL A 97 13.63 19.94 -10.63
C VAL A 97 12.94 20.82 -11.68
N GLU A 98 11.61 20.81 -11.75
CA GLU A 98 10.83 21.65 -12.68
C GLU A 98 11.10 23.14 -12.48
N LYS A 99 11.38 23.58 -11.25
CA LYS A 99 11.76 24.97 -10.93
C LYS A 99 13.20 25.32 -11.32
N GLY A 100 13.98 24.36 -11.82
CA GLY A 100 15.39 24.55 -12.17
C GLY A 100 16.32 24.81 -10.99
N LEU A 101 15.88 24.47 -9.76
CA LEU A 101 16.69 24.64 -8.56
C LEU A 101 17.76 23.55 -8.42
N VAL A 102 17.48 22.36 -8.95
CA VAL A 102 18.38 21.21 -9.02
C VAL A 102 18.09 20.46 -10.32
N ALA A 103 19.09 19.83 -10.93
CA ALA A 103 18.91 18.87 -12.01
C ALA A 103 18.96 17.44 -11.46
N LEU A 104 18.34 16.48 -12.17
CA LEU A 104 18.40 15.07 -11.79
C LEU A 104 19.83 14.49 -11.84
N GLU A 105 20.66 15.07 -12.71
CA GLU A 105 22.06 14.68 -12.91
C GLU A 105 23.04 15.50 -12.05
N ASP A 106 22.55 16.41 -11.21
CA ASP A 106 23.41 17.17 -10.34
C ASP A 106 24.05 16.27 -9.27
N ASP A 107 25.32 16.54 -8.99
CA ASP A 107 26.00 15.97 -7.83
C ASP A 107 25.31 16.42 -6.54
N VAL A 108 24.71 15.44 -5.84
CA VAL A 108 23.96 15.65 -4.60
C VAL A 108 24.80 16.24 -3.48
N SER A 109 26.13 16.03 -3.49
CA SER A 109 27.04 16.55 -2.45
C SER A 109 27.05 18.08 -2.39
N LYS A 110 26.66 18.77 -3.47
CA LYS A 110 26.53 20.23 -3.51
C LYS A 110 25.37 20.73 -2.64
N ILE A 111 24.37 19.89 -2.40
CA ILE A 111 23.14 20.22 -1.67
C ILE A 111 23.12 19.55 -0.29
N ILE A 112 23.61 18.31 -0.22
CA ILE A 112 23.71 17.51 1.00
C ILE A 112 25.16 17.05 1.12
N PRO A 113 26.07 17.89 1.66
CA PRO A 113 27.51 17.61 1.72
C PRO A 113 27.84 16.29 2.43
N GLU A 114 27.03 15.88 3.40
CA GLU A 114 27.21 14.65 4.18
C GLU A 114 27.13 13.38 3.33
N LEU A 115 26.46 13.43 2.16
CA LEU A 115 26.39 12.30 1.24
C LEU A 115 27.61 12.17 0.32
N GLY A 116 28.46 13.20 0.24
CA GLY A 116 29.65 13.21 -0.62
C GLY A 116 30.70 12.17 -0.21
N ASP A 117 30.82 11.89 1.08
CA ASP A 117 31.77 10.91 1.63
C ASP A 117 31.24 9.45 1.58
N GLN A 118 30.01 9.24 1.08
CA GLN A 118 29.34 7.94 1.05
C GLN A 118 29.23 7.32 -0.35
N GLN A 119 29.71 8.00 -1.39
CA GLN A 119 29.76 7.48 -2.77
C GLN A 119 31.01 6.64 -3.03
#